data_AF-A0AAC9I9W2-F1
#
_entry.id   AF-A0AAC9I9W2-F1
#
_cell.length_a   1.000
_cell.length_b   1.000
_cell.length_c   1.000
_cell.angle_alpha   90.00
_cell.angle_beta   90.00
_cell.angle_gamma   90.00
#
_symmetry.space_group_name_H-M   'P 1'
#
loop_
_entity.id
_entity.type
_entity.pdbx_description
1 polymer ?
#
loop_
_entity_poly.entity_id
_entity_poly.type
_entity_poly.pdbx_seq_one_letter_code
_entity_poly.pdbx_strand_id
1 'polypeptide(L)'
;MKHAFDVARPSRSRRARVALPGLLLVAGVLTLSACATPVAGASPSPTASATASASPTPTPTASPTETTAPEPTPTESATADAPYNGEVLVITSEVRDGNLEVTAMVPGVSESGGTCTLTLDDTQASVSVSANEGKDVTYCGVMSIPVDTTSADVAFHVGYSSSNLRAQSETATIELTP
;
A
#
# COMPACT_ATOMS: atom_id res chain seq x y z
N MET A 1 -36.77 31.57 -30.07
CA MET A 1 -36.32 32.92 -29.68
C MET A 1 -34.80 32.90 -29.73
N LYS A 2 -34.22 33.65 -30.68
CA LYS A 2 -32.79 33.79 -30.91
C LYS A 2 -32.32 35.02 -30.16
N HIS A 3 -31.43 34.91 -29.19
CA HIS A 3 -30.55 36.03 -28.81
C HIS A 3 -29.22 35.47 -28.31
N ALA A 4 -28.22 35.55 -29.19
CA ALA A 4 -26.82 35.58 -28.83
C ALA A 4 -26.52 36.92 -28.14
N PHE A 5 -25.71 36.89 -27.09
CA PHE A 5 -24.97 38.06 -26.64
C PHE A 5 -23.51 37.69 -26.40
N ASP A 6 -22.72 38.71 -26.73
CA ASP A 6 -21.37 38.71 -27.22
C ASP A 6 -20.39 39.06 -26.08
N VAL A 7 -19.21 38.43 -26.14
CA VAL A 7 -17.87 38.86 -25.70
C VAL A 7 -17.73 39.90 -24.57
N ALA A 8 -16.94 39.51 -23.55
CA ALA A 8 -15.90 40.37 -22.99
C ALA A 8 -14.80 39.55 -22.30
N ARG A 9 -13.68 39.31 -23.00
CA ARG A 9 -12.39 39.05 -22.35
C ARG A 9 -11.81 40.37 -21.86
N PRO A 10 -11.34 40.44 -20.62
CA PRO A 10 -10.15 41.23 -20.33
C PRO A 10 -9.00 40.36 -19.83
N SER A 11 -7.94 40.40 -20.64
CA SER A 11 -6.55 40.22 -20.24
C SER A 11 -6.25 40.92 -18.91
N ARG A 12 -5.63 40.21 -17.96
CA ARG A 12 -4.84 40.85 -16.92
C ARG A 12 -3.52 40.13 -16.69
N SER A 13 -2.61 40.43 -17.59
CA SER A 13 -1.18 40.35 -17.33
C SER A 13 -0.83 41.18 -16.09
N ARG A 14 -0.33 40.53 -15.03
CA ARG A 14 0.55 41.20 -14.07
C ARG A 14 1.76 40.32 -13.82
N ARG A 15 2.83 40.76 -14.48
CA ARG A 15 4.22 40.49 -14.14
C ARG A 15 4.42 40.76 -12.64
N ALA A 16 4.98 39.81 -11.92
CA ALA A 16 5.79 40.09 -10.75
C ALA A 16 7.11 39.33 -10.94
N ARG A 17 8.09 40.06 -11.49
CA ARG A 17 9.50 39.70 -11.40
C ARG A 17 9.88 39.89 -9.93
N VAL A 18 10.33 38.84 -9.28
CA VAL A 18 11.23 38.98 -8.12
C VAL A 18 12.43 38.11 -8.41
N ALA A 19 13.47 38.77 -8.90
CA ALA A 19 14.83 38.27 -8.86
C ALA A 19 15.45 38.79 -7.56
N LEU A 20 16.07 37.91 -6.78
CA LEU A 20 17.40 38.21 -6.24
C LEU A 20 18.10 36.91 -5.76
N PRO A 21 19.38 36.71 -6.09
CA PRO A 21 20.16 35.52 -5.76
C PRO A 21 20.99 35.69 -4.47
N GLY A 22 21.38 34.57 -3.87
CA GLY A 22 22.45 34.46 -2.87
C GLY A 22 22.77 32.98 -2.70
N LEU A 23 23.83 32.42 -3.27
CA LEU A 23 25.24 32.51 -2.86
C LEU A 23 25.45 32.07 -1.40
N LEU A 24 25.88 30.81 -1.18
CA LEU A 24 27.13 30.51 -0.47
C LEU A 24 27.41 29.00 -0.36
N LEU A 25 28.65 28.64 -0.72
CA LEU A 25 29.29 27.33 -0.58
C LEU A 25 29.53 26.94 0.88
N VAL A 26 29.39 25.64 1.21
CA VAL A 26 30.24 24.86 2.16
C VAL A 26 30.10 23.38 1.71
N ALA A 27 31.06 22.68 1.07
CA ALA A 27 32.41 22.24 1.45
C ALA A 27 32.48 21.14 2.53
N GLY A 28 32.72 19.88 2.12
CA GLY A 28 33.29 18.77 2.92
C GLY A 28 32.37 18.21 4.02
N VAL A 29 32.32 16.91 4.33
CA VAL A 29 33.43 16.00 4.62
C VAL A 29 32.95 14.55 4.42
N LEU A 30 33.70 13.74 3.65
CA LEU A 30 33.57 12.29 3.67
C LEU A 30 34.25 11.75 4.93
N THR A 31 33.51 11.02 5.77
CA THR A 31 34.10 10.21 6.85
C THR A 31 33.93 8.73 6.53
N LEU A 32 35.00 8.13 5.97
CA LEU A 32 35.20 6.69 5.97
C LEU A 32 35.61 6.27 7.38
N SER A 33 34.80 5.46 8.06
CA SER A 33 35.21 4.79 9.30
C SER A 33 35.37 3.31 9.03
N ALA A 34 36.63 2.89 8.90
CA ALA A 34 37.08 1.52 8.99
C ALA A 34 37.29 1.17 10.47
N CYS A 35 36.89 -0.03 10.89
CA CYS A 35 37.52 -0.69 12.02
C CYS A 35 37.54 -2.20 11.79
N ALA A 36 38.74 -2.75 11.95
CA ALA A 36 39.12 -4.12 11.69
C ALA A 36 39.24 -4.91 13.00
N THR A 37 39.54 -6.20 12.85
CA THR A 37 40.27 -7.13 13.75
C THR A 37 39.43 -8.10 14.59
N PRO A 38 40.00 -9.21 15.13
CA PRO A 38 40.61 -10.32 14.38
C PRO A 38 40.38 -11.73 15.01
N VAL A 39 40.90 -12.75 14.30
CA VAL A 39 41.61 -13.94 14.82
C VAL A 39 40.85 -15.16 15.38
N ALA A 40 41.40 -16.32 15.00
CA ALA A 40 41.42 -17.66 15.61
C ALA A 40 40.90 -18.69 14.60
N GLY A 41 41.59 -19.79 14.27
CA GLY A 41 42.83 -20.37 14.75
C GLY A 41 43.09 -21.60 13.87
N ALA A 42 44.35 -22.00 13.76
CA ALA A 42 44.79 -23.05 12.86
C ALA A 42 44.55 -24.48 13.40
N SER A 43 44.40 -25.42 12.45
CA SER A 43 44.99 -26.79 12.45
C SER A 43 44.22 -27.92 13.17
N PRO A 44 44.46 -29.22 12.87
CA PRO A 44 44.49 -29.92 11.57
C PRO A 44 43.56 -31.18 11.52
N SER A 45 43.49 -31.76 10.32
CA SER A 45 42.93 -33.07 9.91
C SER A 45 43.14 -34.26 10.87
N PRO A 46 42.18 -35.21 10.89
CA PRO A 46 42.58 -36.61 10.76
C PRO A 46 41.83 -37.41 9.68
N THR A 47 42.65 -38.06 8.85
CA THR A 47 42.62 -39.40 8.25
C THR A 47 41.34 -40.26 8.34
N ALA A 48 40.99 -40.82 7.18
CA ALA A 48 39.95 -41.79 6.92
C ALA A 48 40.10 -43.13 7.67
N SER A 49 38.96 -43.78 7.98
CA SER A 49 38.88 -45.23 8.13
C SER A 49 37.50 -45.73 7.68
N ALA A 50 37.49 -46.65 6.73
CA ALA A 50 36.30 -47.32 6.20
C ALA A 50 36.01 -48.59 7.00
N THR A 51 34.74 -48.94 7.24
CA THR A 51 34.26 -50.33 7.37
C THR A 51 32.74 -50.37 7.16
N ALA A 52 32.29 -51.28 6.28
CA ALA A 52 30.90 -51.52 5.90
C ALA A 52 30.11 -52.26 6.99
N SER A 53 28.77 -52.13 7.00
CA SER A 53 27.82 -53.26 7.02
C SER A 53 26.35 -52.81 7.19
N ALA A 54 25.48 -53.49 6.43
CA ALA A 54 24.05 -53.76 6.64
C ALA A 54 22.97 -52.65 6.45
N SER A 55 22.12 -52.94 5.46
CA SER A 55 20.75 -52.43 5.22
C SER A 55 19.79 -52.84 6.37
N PRO A 56 18.75 -52.03 6.69
CA PRO A 56 17.43 -52.32 6.10
C PRO A 56 16.68 -51.07 5.61
N THR A 57 15.93 -51.26 4.52
CA THR A 57 14.93 -50.34 3.93
C THR A 57 13.85 -49.90 4.93
N PRO A 58 13.60 -48.59 5.12
CA PRO A 58 12.34 -48.11 5.68
C PRO A 58 11.35 -47.71 4.58
N THR A 59 10.15 -48.28 4.67
CA THR A 59 8.91 -47.98 3.93
C THR A 59 8.48 -46.52 4.17
N PRO A 60 7.86 -45.82 3.19
CA PRO A 60 7.61 -44.38 3.28
C PRO A 60 6.57 -44.02 4.35
N THR A 61 6.98 -43.25 5.36
CA THR A 61 6.06 -42.49 6.21
C THR A 61 5.55 -41.30 5.40
N ALA A 62 4.24 -41.25 5.17
CA ALA A 62 3.58 -40.07 4.62
C ALA A 62 3.85 -38.88 5.56
N SER A 63 4.61 -37.90 5.07
CA SER A 63 4.75 -36.61 5.74
C SER A 63 3.39 -35.94 5.77
N PRO A 64 2.90 -35.43 6.91
CA PRO A 64 1.76 -34.53 6.90
C PRO A 64 2.16 -33.32 6.05
N THR A 65 1.35 -33.02 5.04
CA THR A 65 1.43 -31.73 4.35
C THR A 65 1.08 -30.67 5.38
N GLU A 66 2.09 -29.95 5.88
CA GLU A 66 1.86 -28.72 6.63
C GLU A 66 1.05 -27.81 5.71
N THR A 67 -0.24 -27.66 6.02
CA THR A 67 -1.06 -26.59 5.46
C THR A 67 -0.45 -25.32 5.98
N THR A 68 0.32 -24.65 5.13
CA THR A 68 0.85 -23.31 5.39
C THR A 68 -0.35 -22.42 5.66
N ALA A 69 -0.59 -22.11 6.94
CA ALA A 69 -1.50 -21.03 7.30
C ALA A 69 -1.01 -19.76 6.57
N PRO A 70 -1.91 -18.93 6.00
CA PRO A 70 -1.48 -17.69 5.38
C PRO A 70 -0.72 -16.87 6.42
N GLU A 71 0.53 -16.58 6.11
CA GLU A 71 1.37 -15.66 6.86
C GLU A 71 0.62 -14.33 6.97
N PRO A 72 0.37 -13.78 8.17
CA PRO A 72 -0.23 -12.46 8.29
C PRO A 72 0.73 -11.49 7.60
N THR A 73 0.30 -10.92 6.48
CA THR A 73 1.06 -9.90 5.77
C THR A 73 1.37 -8.79 6.77
N PRO A 74 2.63 -8.36 6.92
CA PRO A 74 2.96 -7.30 7.86
C PRO A 74 2.14 -6.06 7.52
N THR A 75 1.25 -5.67 8.43
CA THR A 75 0.62 -4.35 8.41
C THR A 75 1.73 -3.34 8.66
N GLU A 76 2.39 -2.89 7.59
CA GLU A 76 3.20 -1.69 7.66
C GLU A 76 2.27 -0.54 8.05
N SER A 77 2.34 -0.18 9.32
CA SER A 77 1.68 0.98 9.88
C SER A 77 2.35 2.23 9.32
N ALA A 78 2.01 2.58 8.08
CA ALA A 78 2.47 3.81 7.46
C ALA A 78 1.72 4.98 8.12
N THR A 79 2.36 5.59 9.11
CA THR A 79 2.14 6.97 9.62
C THR A 79 0.66 7.39 9.73
N ALA A 80 -0.06 6.96 10.76
CA ALA A 80 -1.45 7.36 10.98
C ALA A 80 -1.66 8.87 11.30
N ASP A 81 -0.59 9.68 11.38
CA ASP A 81 -0.65 11.04 11.95
C ASP A 81 -0.63 12.20 10.94
N ALA A 82 -0.45 11.95 9.65
CA ALA A 82 -0.58 13.02 8.65
C ALA A 82 -2.06 13.23 8.30
N PRO A 83 -2.58 14.48 8.39
CA PRO A 83 -3.98 14.75 8.10
C PRO A 83 -4.30 14.43 6.64
N TYR A 84 -5.53 13.96 6.40
CA TYR A 84 -6.04 13.79 5.04
C TYR A 84 -6.07 15.13 4.32
N ASN A 85 -5.45 15.18 3.14
CA ASN A 85 -5.27 16.36 2.31
C ASN A 85 -5.78 16.15 0.87
N GLY A 86 -6.65 15.16 0.68
CA GLY A 86 -7.36 14.85 -0.55
C GLY A 86 -8.60 13.99 -0.31
N GLU A 87 -9.31 13.67 -1.38
CA GLU A 87 -10.57 12.92 -1.37
C GLU A 87 -10.43 11.62 -2.17
N VAL A 88 -11.02 10.54 -1.66
CA VAL A 88 -11.17 9.27 -2.38
C VAL A 88 -12.64 9.13 -2.80
N LEU A 89 -12.87 8.84 -4.07
CA LEU A 89 -14.19 8.54 -4.60
C LEU A 89 -14.38 7.03 -4.69
N VAL A 90 -15.36 6.50 -3.98
CA VAL A 90 -15.82 5.11 -4.15
C VAL A 90 -16.57 5.00 -5.47
N ILE A 91 -16.18 4.03 -6.31
CA ILE A 91 -16.76 3.82 -7.65
C ILE A 91 -17.80 2.72 -7.62
N THR A 92 -17.43 1.56 -7.04
CA THR A 92 -18.33 0.42 -6.85
C THR A 92 -18.16 -0.13 -5.46
N SER A 93 -19.25 -0.65 -4.91
CA SER A 93 -19.27 -1.28 -3.61
C SER A 93 -20.42 -2.29 -3.57
N GLU A 94 -20.11 -3.58 -3.48
CA GLU A 94 -21.10 -4.65 -3.53
C GLU A 94 -20.65 -5.85 -2.68
N VAL A 95 -21.61 -6.61 -2.16
CA VAL A 95 -21.30 -7.85 -1.43
C VAL A 95 -21.49 -9.04 -2.34
N ARG A 96 -20.43 -9.85 -2.48
CA ARG A 96 -20.38 -11.05 -3.30
C ARG A 96 -19.72 -12.19 -2.53
N ASP A 97 -20.42 -13.33 -2.47
CA ASP A 97 -19.91 -14.55 -1.83
C ASP A 97 -19.40 -14.32 -0.38
N GLY A 98 -20.07 -13.44 0.37
CA GLY A 98 -19.71 -13.08 1.75
C GLY A 98 -18.59 -12.04 1.89
N ASN A 99 -18.11 -11.47 0.78
CA ASN A 99 -17.08 -10.42 0.79
C ASN A 99 -17.65 -9.12 0.27
N LEU A 100 -17.32 -8.02 0.94
CA LEU A 100 -17.49 -6.68 0.41
C LEU A 100 -16.37 -6.40 -0.59
N GLU A 101 -16.73 -6.20 -1.85
CA GLU A 101 -15.85 -5.82 -2.94
C GLU A 101 -16.03 -4.33 -3.25
N VAL A 102 -14.94 -3.56 -3.12
CA VAL A 102 -14.95 -2.10 -3.32
C VAL A 102 -13.87 -1.72 -4.32
N THR A 103 -14.24 -0.85 -5.26
CA THR A 103 -13.28 -0.12 -6.09
C THR A 103 -13.40 1.37 -5.84
N ALA A 104 -12.28 2.09 -5.99
CA ALA A 104 -12.23 3.52 -5.72
C ALA A 104 -11.20 4.22 -6.62
N MET A 105 -11.20 5.55 -6.62
CA MET A 105 -10.16 6.36 -7.25
C MET A 105 -9.86 7.62 -6.46
N VAL A 106 -8.67 8.18 -6.68
CA VAL A 106 -8.26 9.49 -6.18
C VAL A 106 -8.23 10.47 -7.36
N PRO A 107 -9.17 11.42 -7.46
CA PRO A 107 -9.20 12.39 -8.54
C PRO A 107 -8.05 13.41 -8.47
N GLY A 108 -7.56 13.85 -9.63
CA GLY A 108 -6.57 14.94 -9.72
C GLY A 108 -5.15 14.54 -9.31
N VAL A 109 -4.94 13.25 -9.07
CA VAL A 109 -3.67 12.68 -8.60
C VAL A 109 -3.31 11.58 -9.58
N SER A 110 -2.10 11.61 -10.11
CA SER A 110 -1.56 10.56 -10.97
C SER A 110 -0.21 10.17 -10.42
N GLU A 111 -0.20 9.13 -9.60
CA GLU A 111 1.05 8.62 -9.05
C GLU A 111 1.01 7.11 -8.85
N SER A 112 2.17 6.50 -9.01
CA SER A 112 2.42 5.08 -8.72
C SER A 112 2.98 4.90 -7.32
N GLY A 113 2.78 3.72 -6.74
CA GLY A 113 3.34 3.36 -5.43
C GLY A 113 2.53 3.84 -4.22
N GLY A 114 1.31 4.34 -4.43
CA GLY A 114 0.35 4.54 -3.34
C GLY A 114 -0.35 3.23 -2.94
N THR A 115 -0.95 3.24 -1.76
CA THR A 115 -1.73 2.13 -1.21
C THR A 115 -3.15 2.60 -0.93
N CYS A 116 -4.13 1.83 -1.40
CA CYS A 116 -5.52 2.01 -1.01
C CYS A 116 -5.86 1.01 0.10
N THR A 117 -6.58 1.46 1.12
CA THR A 117 -7.00 0.66 2.27
C THR A 117 -8.50 0.80 2.44
N LEU A 118 -9.23 -0.31 2.31
CA LEU A 118 -10.63 -0.41 2.68
C LEU A 118 -10.69 -0.77 4.17
N THR A 119 -11.52 -0.06 4.93
CA THR A 119 -11.74 -0.30 6.37
C THR A 119 -13.24 -0.37 6.65
N LEU A 120 -13.66 -1.40 7.38
CA LEU A 120 -15.02 -1.49 7.93
C LEU A 120 -15.13 -0.65 9.21
N ASP A 121 -16.15 0.19 9.33
CA ASP A 121 -16.24 1.15 10.44
C ASP A 121 -16.53 0.45 11.78
N ASP A 122 -17.34 -0.60 11.77
CA ASP A 122 -17.78 -1.28 13.00
C ASP A 122 -16.68 -2.16 13.61
N THR A 123 -15.98 -2.91 12.77
CA THR A 123 -14.98 -3.90 13.21
C THR A 123 -13.55 -3.40 13.11
N GLN A 124 -13.33 -2.31 12.38
CA GLN A 124 -12.01 -1.81 11.98
C GLN A 124 -11.17 -2.85 11.23
N ALA A 125 -11.81 -3.89 10.69
CA ALA A 125 -11.14 -4.82 9.79
C ALA A 125 -10.76 -4.09 8.50
N SER A 126 -9.56 -4.35 7.98
CA SER A 126 -9.06 -3.65 6.81
C SER A 126 -8.35 -4.57 5.82
N VAL A 127 -8.44 -4.22 4.53
CA VAL A 127 -7.66 -4.84 3.46
C VAL A 127 -7.00 -3.74 2.64
N SER A 128 -5.77 -3.99 2.16
CA SER A 128 -5.03 -3.01 1.37
C SER A 128 -4.60 -3.58 0.02
N VAL A 129 -4.59 -2.71 -0.99
CA VAL A 129 -4.13 -3.02 -2.35
C VAL A 129 -3.22 -1.92 -2.86
N SER A 130 -2.31 -2.26 -3.75
CA SER A 130 -1.51 -1.26 -4.47
C SER A 130 -2.41 -0.45 -5.39
N ALA A 131 -2.23 0.87 -5.37
CA ALA A 131 -2.90 1.76 -6.29
C ALA A 131 -2.18 1.81 -7.64
N ASN A 132 -2.94 2.04 -8.71
CA ASN A 132 -2.44 2.09 -10.07
C ASN A 132 -2.59 3.49 -10.64
N GLU A 133 -1.51 4.01 -11.21
CA GLU A 133 -1.49 5.31 -11.86
C GLU A 133 -2.38 5.30 -13.12
N GLY A 134 -3.23 6.31 -13.25
CA GLY A 134 -4.04 6.59 -14.43
C GLY A 134 -3.87 8.02 -14.91
N LYS A 135 -4.59 8.39 -15.98
CA LYS A 135 -4.57 9.76 -16.51
C LYS A 135 -5.41 10.68 -15.62
N ASP A 136 -4.77 11.62 -14.93
CA ASP A 136 -5.36 12.58 -14.00
C ASP A 136 -6.09 11.94 -12.79
N VAL A 137 -5.90 10.64 -12.57
CA VAL A 137 -6.51 9.85 -11.49
C VAL A 137 -5.59 8.71 -11.06
N THR A 138 -5.72 8.29 -9.81
CA THR A 138 -5.08 7.08 -9.29
C THR A 138 -6.18 6.08 -8.94
N TYR A 139 -6.13 4.88 -9.50
CA TYR A 139 -7.14 3.85 -9.32
C TYR A 139 -6.79 2.92 -8.16
N CYS A 140 -7.75 2.69 -7.28
CA CYS A 140 -7.73 1.59 -6.33
C CYS A 140 -8.29 0.35 -7.02
N GLY A 141 -7.51 -0.74 -7.05
CA GLY A 141 -7.99 -2.03 -7.49
C GLY A 141 -9.14 -2.55 -6.61
N VAL A 142 -9.68 -3.72 -6.96
CA VAL A 142 -10.72 -4.36 -6.15
C VAL A 142 -10.14 -4.72 -4.78
N MET A 143 -10.68 -4.11 -3.74
CA MET A 143 -10.44 -4.45 -2.34
C MET A 143 -11.55 -5.39 -1.90
N SER A 144 -11.19 -6.58 -1.42
CA SER A 144 -12.16 -7.61 -0.99
C SER A 144 -11.92 -7.94 0.48
N ILE A 145 -12.95 -7.77 1.31
CA ILE A 145 -12.89 -8.05 2.74
C ILE A 145 -14.13 -8.85 3.17
N PRO A 146 -13.98 -9.92 3.98
CA PRO A 146 -15.15 -10.65 4.48
C PRO A 146 -16.01 -9.75 5.36
N VAL A 147 -17.32 -9.87 5.22
CA VAL A 147 -18.32 -9.14 6.02
C VAL A 147 -19.34 -10.09 6.62
N ASP A 148 -19.90 -9.69 7.77
CA ASP A 148 -21.02 -10.42 8.35
C ASP A 148 -22.31 -10.07 7.61
N THR A 149 -22.76 -10.99 6.76
CA THR A 149 -23.99 -10.82 5.98
C THR A 149 -25.27 -10.93 6.80
N THR A 150 -25.18 -11.23 8.10
CA THR A 150 -26.33 -11.22 9.01
C THR A 150 -26.63 -9.83 9.56
N SER A 151 -25.70 -8.88 9.37
CA SER A 151 -25.93 -7.47 9.68
C SER A 151 -26.91 -6.85 8.69
N ALA A 152 -27.69 -5.86 9.12
CA ALA A 152 -28.61 -5.16 8.23
C ALA A 152 -27.86 -4.21 7.27
N ASP A 153 -26.78 -3.61 7.75
CA ASP A 153 -25.99 -2.63 7.04
C ASP A 153 -24.50 -2.88 7.29
N VAL A 154 -23.67 -2.51 6.32
CA VAL A 154 -22.21 -2.50 6.45
C VAL A 154 -21.71 -1.10 6.12
N ALA A 155 -21.11 -0.43 7.12
CA ALA A 155 -20.46 0.86 6.96
C ALA A 155 -18.95 0.70 6.72
N PHE A 156 -18.39 1.47 5.79
CA PHE A 156 -16.98 1.40 5.44
C PHE A 156 -16.45 2.72 4.88
N HIS A 157 -15.13 2.88 4.88
CA HIS A 157 -14.44 3.95 4.17
C HIS A 157 -13.20 3.44 3.45
N VAL A 158 -12.73 4.20 2.46
CA VAL A 158 -11.48 3.91 1.74
C VAL A 158 -10.49 5.04 1.99
N GLY A 159 -9.32 4.67 2.50
CA GLY A 159 -8.15 5.54 2.59
C GLY A 159 -7.20 5.33 1.42
N TYR A 160 -6.46 6.38 1.06
CA TYR A 160 -5.31 6.34 0.18
C TYR A 160 -4.11 6.98 0.86
N SER A 161 -2.94 6.35 0.74
CA SER A 161 -1.68 6.91 1.22
C SER A 161 -0.56 6.71 0.20
N SER A 162 0.22 7.76 -0.04
CA SER A 162 1.47 7.75 -0.76
C SER A 162 2.52 8.59 -0.02
N SER A 163 3.68 8.81 -0.61
CA SER A 163 4.67 9.75 -0.07
C SER A 163 4.22 11.22 -0.16
N ASN A 164 3.25 11.54 -1.02
CA ASN A 164 2.87 12.92 -1.34
C ASN A 164 1.45 13.27 -0.89
N LEU A 165 0.61 12.27 -0.64
CA LEU A 165 -0.82 12.46 -0.42
C LEU A 165 -1.36 11.47 0.59
N ARG A 166 -2.27 11.98 1.44
CA ARG A 166 -3.27 11.17 2.12
C ARG A 166 -4.65 11.64 1.71
N ALA A 167 -5.51 10.70 1.34
CA ALA A 167 -6.89 10.98 1.00
C ALA A 167 -7.81 9.98 1.69
N GLN A 168 -9.07 10.37 1.91
CA GLN A 168 -10.09 9.49 2.46
C GLN A 168 -11.41 9.72 1.71
N SER A 169 -12.23 8.68 1.62
CA SER A 169 -13.62 8.82 1.22
C SER A 169 -14.46 9.28 2.40
N GLU A 170 -15.68 9.73 2.11
CA GLU A 170 -16.72 9.70 3.13
C GLU A 170 -17.05 8.25 3.52
N THR A 171 -17.67 8.06 4.68
CA THR A 171 -18.27 6.77 5.05
C THR A 171 -19.39 6.44 4.08
N ALA A 172 -19.31 5.27 3.47
CA ALA A 172 -20.35 4.67 2.66
C ALA A 172 -21.04 3.54 3.43
N THR A 173 -22.29 3.28 3.11
CA THR A 173 -23.08 2.20 3.72
C THR A 173 -23.77 1.38 2.64
N ILE A 174 -23.69 0.06 2.76
CA ILE A 174 -24.45 -0.87 1.93
C ILE A 174 -25.51 -1.53 2.80
N GLU A 175 -26.75 -1.46 2.35
CA GLU A 175 -27.86 -2.24 2.90
C GLU A 175 -27.72 -3.68 2.41
N LEU A 176 -27.63 -4.62 3.34
CA LEU A 176 -27.61 -6.04 3.03
C LEU A 176 -29.06 -6.51 2.90
N THR A 177 -29.41 -7.09 1.75
CA THR A 177 -30.73 -7.69 1.59
C THR A 177 -30.75 -9.03 2.34
N PRO A 178 -31.57 -9.19 3.39
CA PRO A 178 -31.63 -10.42 4.17
C PRO A 178 -32.29 -11.60 3.44
#